data_AF-A0A9D8CSM5-F1
#
_entry.id   AF-A0A9D8CSM5-F1
#
_cell.length_a   1.000
_cell.length_b   1.000
_cell.length_c   1.000
_cell.angle_alpha   90.00
_cell.angle_beta   90.00
_cell.angle_gamma   90.00
#
_symmetry.space_group_name_H-M   'P 1'
#
loop_
_entity.id
_entity.type
_entity.pdbx_description
1 polymer ?
#
loop_
_entity_poly.entity_id
_entity_poly.type
_entity_poly.pdbx_seq_one_letter_code
_entity_poly.pdbx_strand_id
1 'polypeptide(L)'
;MTVEMSVATGAARRLLIWTRDVVARHRTALLVLWPLAVVAVAGASLVPQLAPSGGSFLFLPIDKCIHFAAYAGLAFLPQATLLRPDWARLGALSMAAFGVAVEIAQSYVPGREGSVGDAVINALGVVGGIALGMALRTPRGAGAPA
;
A
#
# COMPACT_ATOMS: atom_id res chain seq x y z
N MET A 1 -36.85 -3.97 4.45
CA MET A 1 -35.46 -4.25 4.84
C MET A 1 -34.71 -5.16 3.84
N THR A 2 -35.38 -6.08 3.13
CA THR A 2 -34.75 -7.04 2.21
C THR A 2 -34.34 -6.48 0.85
N VAL A 3 -35.09 -5.54 0.28
CA VAL A 3 -34.80 -4.95 -1.05
C VAL A 3 -33.57 -4.05 -1.03
N GLU A 4 -33.40 -3.20 -0.01
CA GLU A 4 -32.22 -2.33 0.10
C GLU A 4 -30.92 -3.11 0.29
N MET A 5 -30.95 -4.20 1.06
CA MET A 5 -29.80 -5.10 1.20
C MET A 5 -29.43 -5.79 -0.13
N SER A 6 -30.42 -6.13 -0.97
CA SER A 6 -30.19 -6.72 -2.29
C SER A 6 -29.64 -5.70 -3.31
N VAL A 7 -30.01 -4.43 -3.21
CA VAL A 7 -29.50 -3.36 -4.09
C VAL A 7 -28.07 -2.96 -3.70
N ALA A 8 -27.81 -2.83 -2.40
CA ALA A 8 -26.48 -2.49 -1.86
C ALA A 8 -25.43 -3.56 -2.22
N THR A 9 -25.79 -4.84 -2.14
CA THR A 9 -24.93 -5.96 -2.55
C THR A 9 -24.64 -5.96 -4.05
N GLY A 10 -25.63 -5.58 -4.88
CA GLY A 10 -25.45 -5.42 -6.33
C GLY A 10 -24.52 -4.26 -6.70
N ALA A 11 -24.66 -3.12 -6.04
CA ALA A 11 -23.79 -1.95 -6.26
C ALA A 11 -22.35 -2.21 -5.83
N ALA A 12 -22.14 -2.79 -4.65
CA ALA A 12 -20.82 -3.16 -4.14
C ALA A 12 -20.10 -4.17 -5.05
N ARG A 13 -20.83 -5.18 -5.56
CA ARG A 13 -20.27 -6.16 -6.50
C ARG A 13 -19.85 -5.52 -7.83
N ARG A 14 -20.66 -4.61 -8.37
CA ARG A 14 -20.32 -3.86 -9.59
C ARG A 14 -19.08 -2.99 -9.41
N LEU A 15 -18.98 -2.29 -8.27
CA LEU A 15 -17.82 -1.49 -7.94
C LEU A 15 -16.56 -2.36 -7.88
N LEU A 16 -16.60 -3.49 -7.16
CA LEU A 16 -15.47 -4.40 -7.04
C LEU A 16 -15.00 -4.93 -8.41
N ILE A 17 -15.93 -5.35 -9.28
CA ILE A 17 -15.59 -5.83 -10.62
C ILE A 17 -14.94 -4.71 -11.44
N TRP A 18 -15.56 -3.53 -11.45
CA TRP A 18 -15.01 -2.38 -12.14
C TRP A 18 -13.60 -2.02 -11.65
N THR A 19 -13.36 -2.03 -10.34
CA THR A 19 -12.03 -1.75 -9.77
C THR A 19 -11.02 -2.80 -10.20
N ARG A 20 -11.40 -4.08 -10.23
CA ARG A 20 -10.54 -5.17 -10.73
C ARG A 20 -10.16 -4.98 -12.18
N ASP A 21 -11.13 -4.61 -13.02
CA ASP A 21 -10.90 -4.38 -14.44
C ASP A 21 -9.98 -3.18 -14.68
N VAL A 22 -10.13 -2.11 -13.87
CA VAL A 22 -9.22 -0.95 -13.92
C VAL A 22 -7.79 -1.35 -13.56
N VAL A 23 -7.59 -2.11 -12.48
CA VAL A 23 -6.24 -2.59 -12.08
C VAL A 23 -5.65 -3.49 -13.15
N ALA A 24 -6.45 -4.41 -13.72
CA ALA A 24 -6.00 -5.30 -14.78
C ALA A 24 -5.59 -4.54 -16.04
N ARG A 25 -6.38 -3.55 -16.45
CA ARG A 25 -6.12 -2.69 -17.63
C ARG A 25 -4.83 -1.89 -17.49
N HIS A 26 -4.55 -1.35 -16.30
CA HIS A 26 -3.40 -0.48 -16.05
C HIS A 26 -2.21 -1.19 -15.43
N ARG A 27 -2.22 -2.52 -15.40
CA ARG A 27 -1.24 -3.36 -14.70
C ARG A 27 0.21 -3.01 -15.02
N THR A 28 0.55 -2.86 -16.30
CA THR A 28 1.93 -2.55 -16.72
C THR A 28 2.39 -1.20 -16.17
N ALA A 29 1.54 -0.18 -16.26
CA ALA A 29 1.83 1.14 -15.69
C ALA A 29 2.01 1.07 -14.18
N LEU A 30 1.14 0.35 -13.47
CA LEU A 30 1.23 0.17 -12.01
C LEU A 30 2.52 -0.59 -11.59
N LEU A 31 2.96 -1.56 -12.39
CA LEU A 31 4.22 -2.28 -12.16
C LEU A 31 5.46 -1.39 -12.36
N VAL A 32 5.40 -0.43 -13.29
CA VAL A 32 6.47 0.57 -13.49
C VAL A 32 6.42 1.65 -12.40
N LEU A 33 5.22 2.05 -11.98
CA LEU A 33 5.03 3.02 -10.90
C LEU A 33 5.54 2.50 -9.55
N TRP A 34 5.52 1.18 -9.32
CA TRP A 34 5.96 0.62 -8.05
C TRP A 34 7.43 0.91 -7.71
N PRO A 35 8.44 0.54 -8.52
CA PRO A 35 9.84 0.89 -8.23
C PRO A 35 10.06 2.40 -8.21
N LEU A 36 9.35 3.18 -9.04
CA LEU A 36 9.42 4.65 -9.00
C LEU A 36 8.91 5.20 -7.67
N ALA A 37 7.81 4.66 -7.14
CA ALA A 37 7.28 5.02 -5.83
C ALA A 37 8.23 4.62 -4.70
N VAL A 38 8.88 3.46 -4.78
CA VAL A 38 9.91 3.05 -3.79
C VAL A 38 11.06 4.06 -3.76
N VAL A 39 11.58 4.44 -4.94
CA VAL A 39 12.65 5.44 -5.06
C VAL A 39 12.19 6.81 -4.55
N ALA A 40 10.97 7.23 -4.89
CA ALA A 40 10.41 8.50 -4.45
C ALA A 40 10.24 8.55 -2.93
N VAL A 41 9.72 7.48 -2.30
CA VAL A 41 9.57 7.40 -0.85
C VAL A 41 10.94 7.38 -0.17
N ALA A 42 11.92 6.63 -0.68
CA ALA A 42 13.28 6.65 -0.15
C ALA A 42 13.88 8.06 -0.19
N GLY A 43 13.83 8.71 -1.36
CA GLY A 43 14.38 10.06 -1.56
C GLY A 43 13.70 11.09 -0.66
N ALA A 44 12.37 11.11 -0.63
CA ALA A 44 11.62 12.04 0.22
C ALA A 44 11.91 11.82 1.71
N SER A 45 12.06 10.57 2.15
CA SER A 45 12.30 10.22 3.55
C SER A 45 13.69 10.65 4.05
N LEU A 46 14.66 10.77 3.15
CA LEU A 46 16.05 11.09 3.47
C LEU A 46 16.39 12.57 3.28
N VAL A 47 15.47 13.38 2.76
CA VAL A 47 15.66 14.83 2.63
C VAL A 47 15.03 15.54 3.84
N PRO A 48 15.83 16.14 4.75
CA PRO A 48 15.32 16.80 5.97
C PRO A 48 14.21 17.82 5.72
N GLN A 49 14.29 18.57 4.61
CA GLN A 49 13.35 19.62 4.27
C GLN A 49 11.97 19.08 3.85
N LEU A 50 11.88 17.79 3.52
CA LEU A 50 10.64 17.10 3.17
C LEU A 50 10.04 16.34 4.35
N ALA A 51 10.64 16.45 5.54
CA ALA A 51 10.08 15.94 6.77
C ALA A 51 8.65 16.48 6.97
N PRO A 52 7.63 15.60 7.09
CA PRO A 52 6.31 16.06 7.47
C PRO A 52 6.37 16.77 8.82
N SER A 53 5.81 17.99 8.89
CA SER A 53 5.82 18.78 10.12
C SER A 53 4.46 19.44 10.35
N GLY A 54 4.00 19.35 11.61
CA GLY A 54 2.78 20.00 12.09
C GLY A 54 1.47 19.37 11.58
N GLY A 55 0.38 19.63 12.29
CA GLY A 55 -0.96 19.22 11.88
C GLY A 55 -1.37 17.81 12.33
N SER A 56 -2.68 17.57 12.26
CA SER A 56 -3.27 16.27 12.55
C SER A 56 -4.49 16.04 11.65
N PHE A 57 -4.78 14.78 11.35
CA PHE A 57 -5.99 14.36 10.67
C PHE A 57 -6.74 13.40 11.57
N LEU A 58 -7.99 13.74 11.93
CA LEU A 58 -8.80 12.95 12.87
C LEU A 58 -7.94 12.49 14.05
N PHE A 59 -7.45 13.43 14.88
CA PHE A 59 -6.59 13.20 16.06
C PHE A 59 -5.23 12.49 15.83
N LEU A 60 -4.93 11.99 14.64
CA LEU A 60 -3.65 11.36 14.32
C LEU A 60 -2.65 12.39 13.76
N PRO A 61 -1.39 12.39 14.23
CA PRO A 61 -0.34 13.22 13.64
C PRO A 61 -0.18 12.96 12.14
N ILE A 62 -0.05 14.03 11.33
CA ILE A 62 -0.04 13.90 9.87
C ILE A 62 1.14 13.09 9.35
N ASP A 63 2.28 13.13 10.05
CA ASP A 63 3.46 12.32 9.76
C ASP A 63 3.10 10.83 9.78
N LYS A 64 2.38 10.38 10.82
CA LYS A 64 1.95 8.97 10.92
C LYS A 64 0.95 8.60 9.83
N CYS A 65 0.05 9.50 9.47
CA CYS A 65 -0.86 9.28 8.34
C CYS A 65 -0.12 9.13 7.01
N ILE A 66 0.92 9.94 6.77
CA ILE A 66 1.76 9.88 5.57
C ILE A 66 2.56 8.57 5.55
N HIS A 67 3.19 8.19 6.66
CA HIS A 67 3.89 6.93 6.81
C HIS A 67 2.96 5.74 6.51
N PHE A 68 1.79 5.70 7.13
CA PHE A 68 0.81 4.65 6.87
C PHE A 68 0.40 4.59 5.39
N ALA A 69 0.03 5.74 4.80
CA ALA A 69 -0.47 5.81 3.43
C ALA A 69 0.61 5.45 2.40
N ALA A 70 1.84 5.93 2.59
CA ALA A 70 2.96 5.62 1.71
C ALA A 70 3.24 4.12 1.68
N TYR A 71 3.38 3.48 2.84
CA TYR A 71 3.69 2.05 2.93
C TYR A 71 2.50 1.16 2.55
N ALA A 72 1.27 1.61 2.79
CA ALA A 72 0.08 0.96 2.24
C ALA A 72 0.08 0.98 0.71
N GLY A 73 0.39 2.12 0.08
CA GLY A 73 0.52 2.21 -1.37
C GLY A 73 1.63 1.33 -1.93
N LEU A 74 2.82 1.37 -1.31
CA LEU A 74 3.98 0.56 -1.73
C LEU A 74 3.71 -0.94 -1.63
N ALA A 75 3.00 -1.40 -0.61
CA ALA A 75 2.62 -2.81 -0.47
C ALA A 75 1.43 -3.21 -1.37
N PHE A 76 0.48 -2.30 -1.56
CA PHE A 76 -0.69 -2.50 -2.41
C PHE A 76 -0.30 -2.79 -3.87
N LEU A 77 0.63 -2.03 -4.45
CA LEU A 77 0.98 -2.16 -5.88
C LEU A 77 1.43 -3.58 -6.28
N PRO A 78 2.47 -4.20 -5.68
CA PRO A 78 2.87 -5.57 -6.01
C PRO A 78 1.77 -6.56 -5.62
N GLN A 79 1.08 -6.32 -4.49
CA GLN A 79 -0.03 -7.15 -4.07
C GLN A 79 -1.24 -7.08 -5.01
N ALA A 80 -1.48 -6.01 -5.76
CA ALA A 80 -2.60 -5.93 -6.70
C ALA A 80 -2.23 -6.39 -8.11
N THR A 81 -0.95 -6.27 -8.50
CA THR A 81 -0.53 -6.36 -9.91
C THR A 81 0.31 -7.58 -10.25
N LEU A 82 1.05 -8.19 -9.31
CA LEU A 82 1.86 -9.37 -9.61
C LEU A 82 1.00 -10.63 -9.75
N LEU A 83 1.08 -11.31 -10.90
CA LEU A 83 0.23 -12.47 -11.14
C LEU A 83 0.52 -13.60 -10.16
N ARG A 84 1.79 -13.94 -9.93
CA ARG A 84 2.17 -15.00 -9.01
C ARG A 84 1.93 -14.55 -7.55
N PRO A 85 1.15 -15.30 -6.76
CA PRO A 85 0.70 -14.85 -5.44
C PRO A 85 1.85 -14.79 -4.43
N ASP A 86 2.83 -15.68 -4.55
CA ASP A 86 4.00 -15.68 -3.66
C ASP A 86 4.89 -14.47 -3.90
N TRP A 87 5.17 -14.14 -5.17
CA TRP A 87 5.93 -12.94 -5.53
C TRP A 87 5.21 -11.64 -5.17
N ALA A 88 3.87 -11.63 -5.29
CA ALA A 88 3.05 -10.51 -4.84
C ALA A 88 3.19 -10.26 -3.35
N ARG A 89 3.00 -11.32 -2.54
CA ARG A 89 3.13 -11.23 -1.09
C ARG A 89 4.55 -10.88 -0.67
N LEU A 90 5.55 -11.50 -1.29
CA LEU A 90 6.95 -11.21 -1.01
C LEU A 90 7.31 -9.76 -1.34
N GLY A 91 6.89 -9.26 -2.51
CA GLY A 91 7.11 -7.87 -2.90
C GLY A 91 6.38 -6.86 -2.01
N ALA A 92 5.22 -7.23 -1.47
CA ALA A 92 4.51 -6.39 -0.51
C ALA A 92 5.16 -6.41 0.88
N LEU A 93 5.51 -7.60 1.38
CA LEU A 93 6.16 -7.77 2.69
C LEU A 93 7.57 -7.17 2.72
N SER A 94 8.29 -7.16 1.59
CA SER A 94 9.60 -6.51 1.52
C SER A 94 9.53 -5.01 1.79
N MET A 95 8.36 -4.37 1.66
CA MET A 95 8.17 -2.96 2.01
C MET A 95 8.28 -2.71 3.52
N ALA A 96 8.02 -3.71 4.38
CA ALA A 96 8.26 -3.58 5.81
C ALA A 96 9.77 -3.55 6.11
N ALA A 97 10.54 -4.43 5.46
CA ALA A 97 12.00 -4.44 5.57
C ALA A 97 12.62 -3.15 5.00
N PHE A 98 12.10 -2.68 3.86
CA PHE A 98 12.46 -1.38 3.30
C PHE A 98 12.19 -0.23 4.28
N GLY A 99 11.05 -0.24 4.97
CA GLY A 99 10.75 0.81 5.95
C GLY A 99 11.70 0.83 7.13
N VAL A 100 12.02 -0.34 7.69
CA VAL A 100 13.06 -0.44 8.73
C VAL A 100 14.40 0.08 8.22
N ALA A 101 14.79 -0.27 6.99
CA ALA A 101 16.03 0.21 6.39
C ALA A 101 16.05 1.74 6.23
N VAL A 102 14.92 2.36 5.86
CA VAL A 102 14.78 3.83 5.74
C VAL A 102 14.93 4.51 7.10
N GLU A 103 14.29 3.99 8.16
CA GLU A 103 14.42 4.56 9.53
C GLU A 103 15.87 4.44 10.05
N ILE A 104 16.54 3.31 9.78
CA ILE A 104 17.96 3.14 10.08
C ILE A 104 18.78 4.17 9.30
N ALA A 105 18.53 4.33 8.00
CA ALA A 105 19.25 5.29 7.17
C ALA A 105 19.05 6.75 7.64
N GLN A 106 17.83 7.12 8.06
CA GLN A 106 17.54 8.44 8.62
C GLN A 106 18.36 8.76 9.87
N SER A 107 18.71 7.75 10.67
CA SER A 107 19.57 7.92 11.85
C SER A 107 21.00 8.39 11.51
N TYR A 108 21.40 8.27 10.23
CA TYR A 108 22.69 8.75 9.72
C TYR A 108 22.58 10.06 8.91
N VAL A 109 21.37 10.61 8.74
CA VAL A 109 21.14 11.85 7.99
C VAL A 109 21.00 13.04 8.95
N PRO A 110 21.88 14.05 8.89
CA PRO A 110 21.74 15.25 9.72
C PRO A 110 20.39 15.94 9.50
N GLY A 111 19.66 16.21 10.59
CA GLY A 111 18.32 16.80 10.53
C GLY A 111 17.19 15.79 10.28
N ARG A 112 17.47 14.49 10.31
CA ARG A 112 16.48 13.42 10.43
C ARG A 112 16.75 12.60 11.69
N GLU A 113 15.71 11.96 12.18
CA GLU A 113 15.79 11.02 13.29
C GLU A 113 15.06 9.74 12.86
N GLY A 114 15.72 8.59 12.99
CA GLY A 114 15.06 7.31 12.82
C GLY A 114 14.14 7.01 14.00
N SER A 115 12.99 6.42 13.73
CA SER A 115 11.92 6.27 14.70
C SER A 115 11.32 4.86 14.66
N VAL A 116 11.37 4.17 15.81
CA VAL A 116 10.70 2.87 15.97
C VAL A 116 9.18 3.02 15.80
N GLY A 117 8.60 4.15 16.22
CA GLY A 117 7.19 4.44 16.02
C GLY A 117 6.82 4.52 14.54
N ASP A 118 7.67 5.15 13.73
CA ASP A 118 7.45 5.22 12.28
C ASP A 118 7.65 3.86 11.62
N ALA A 119 8.62 3.06 12.05
CA ALA A 119 8.76 1.68 11.60
C ALA A 119 7.48 0.84 11.84
N VAL A 120 6.83 1.01 13.00
CA VAL A 120 5.56 0.32 13.32
C VAL A 120 4.43 0.80 12.41
N ILE A 121 4.31 2.11 12.20
CA ILE A 121 3.27 2.69 11.34
C ILE A 121 3.46 2.29 9.87
N ASN A 122 4.71 2.25 9.40
CA ASN A 122 5.08 1.71 8.10
C ASN A 122 4.60 0.26 7.96
N ALA A 123 4.87 -0.59 8.95
CA ALA A 123 4.44 -1.98 8.96
C ALA A 123 2.91 -2.14 8.95
N LEU A 124 2.18 -1.32 9.72
CA LEU A 124 0.70 -1.28 9.68
C LEU A 124 0.18 -0.85 8.31
N GLY A 125 0.83 0.12 7.68
CA GLY A 125 0.57 0.51 6.29
C GLY A 125 0.72 -0.68 5.36
N VAL A 126 1.84 -1.42 5.44
CA VAL A 126 2.08 -2.62 4.64
C VAL A 126 0.95 -3.65 4.80
N VAL A 127 0.52 -3.92 6.04
CA VAL A 127 -0.59 -4.85 6.31
C VAL A 127 -1.89 -4.36 5.64
N GLY A 128 -2.21 -3.07 5.77
CA GLY A 128 -3.38 -2.46 5.12
C GLY A 128 -3.32 -2.54 3.59
N GLY A 129 -2.16 -2.26 3.00
CA GLY A 129 -1.92 -2.37 1.56
C GLY A 129 -2.06 -3.81 1.06
N ILE A 130 -1.56 -4.78 1.82
CA ILE A 130 -1.71 -6.21 1.51
C ILE A 130 -3.19 -6.61 1.55
N ALA A 131 -3.91 -6.23 2.61
CA ALA A 131 -5.34 -6.52 2.76
C ALA A 131 -6.17 -5.95 1.59
N LEU A 132 -5.93 -4.70 1.22
CA LEU A 132 -6.59 -4.06 0.08
C LEU A 132 -6.24 -4.76 -1.24
N GLY A 133 -4.96 -5.08 -1.46
CA GLY A 133 -4.51 -5.79 -2.65
C GLY A 133 -5.13 -7.19 -2.76
N MET A 134 -5.29 -7.91 -1.65
CA MET A 134 -5.97 -9.21 -1.62
C MET A 134 -7.46 -9.08 -1.98
N ALA A 135 -8.17 -8.09 -1.43
CA ALA A 135 -9.59 -7.87 -1.74
C ALA A 135 -9.82 -7.63 -3.25
N LEU A 136 -8.87 -6.94 -3.89
CA LEU A 136 -8.92 -6.67 -5.33
C LEU A 136 -8.37 -7.81 -6.20
N ARG A 137 -7.74 -8.85 -5.65
CA ARG A 137 -7.38 -10.03 -6.45
C ARG A 137 -8.61 -10.87 -6.78
N THR A 138 -8.69 -11.35 -8.02
CA THR A 138 -9.65 -12.40 -8.39
C THR A 138 -9.23 -13.71 -7.72
N PRO A 139 -10.13 -14.46 -7.04
CA PRO A 139 -9.82 -15.78 -6.52
C PRO A 139 -9.35 -16.69 -7.66
N ARG A 140 -8.20 -17.36 -7.46
CA ARG A 140 -7.82 -18.48 -8.33
C ARG A 140 -8.80 -19.62 -8.07
N GLY A 141 -9.70 -19.90 -9.01
CA GLY A 141 -10.50 -21.14 -8.96
C GLY A 141 -11.91 -21.13 -9.55
N ALA A 142 -12.49 -20.01 -9.98
CA ALA A 142 -13.88 -20.01 -10.46
C ALA A 142 -14.06 -20.38 -11.95
N GLY A 143 -13.07 -20.97 -12.62
CA GLY A 143 -13.12 -21.14 -14.08
C GLY A 143 -12.18 -22.17 -14.71
N ALA A 144 -11.70 -23.16 -13.96
CA ALA A 144 -11.11 -24.34 -14.59
C ALA A 144 -12.25 -25.34 -14.86
N PRO A 145 -12.64 -25.60 -16.13
CA PRO A 145 -13.48 -26.75 -16.42
C PRO A 145 -12.73 -28.02 -15.99
N ALA A 146 -13.42 -28.88 -15.25
CA ALA A 146 -12.99 -30.24 -14.93
C ALA A 146 -12.97 -31.11 -16.19
#